data_AF-A0A7X8GDU0-F1
#
_entry.id   AF-A0A7X8GDU0-F1
#
_cell.length_a   1.000
_cell.length_b   1.000
_cell.length_c   1.000
_cell.angle_alpha   90.00
_cell.angle_beta   90.00
_cell.angle_gamma   90.00
#
_symmetry.space_group_name_H-M   'P 1'
#
loop_
_entity.id
_entity.type
_entity.pdbx_description
1 polymer ?
#
loop_
_entity_poly.entity_id
_entity_poly.type
_entity_poly.pdbx_seq_one_letter_code
_entity_poly.pdbx_strand_id
1 'polypeptide(L)'
;MARIKQIPKFNDTFDISKLMHIIKKSVVYYILIGCVGFFLVMMYLRYTPLQYESDAIIQINEEQRNAELLKIENIYGNVSLSNLTELIRSREFLKRTLVELNLYTSYYLEGKFLTSELYKKSPFFVEVENFPSNMYNTKIYVTYDEKHDII
;
A
#
# COMPACT_ATOMS: atom_id res chain seq x y z
N MET A 1 58.75 -28.73 -32.05
CA MET A 1 57.39 -29.32 -32.12
C MET A 1 56.79 -29.32 -30.73
N ALA A 2 55.89 -28.39 -30.41
CA ALA A 2 55.25 -28.28 -29.10
C ALA A 2 53.96 -29.12 -29.05
N ARG A 3 53.84 -30.00 -28.06
CA ARG A 3 52.69 -30.91 -27.88
C ARG A 3 51.59 -30.18 -27.12
N ILE A 4 50.50 -29.83 -27.81
CA ILE A 4 49.34 -29.16 -27.21
C ILE A 4 48.65 -30.14 -26.26
N LYS A 5 48.61 -29.81 -24.96
CA LYS A 5 47.93 -30.58 -23.92
C LYS A 5 46.42 -30.36 -24.07
N GLN A 6 45.68 -31.40 -24.46
CA GLN A 6 44.23 -31.32 -24.58
C GLN A 6 43.58 -31.19 -23.19
N ILE A 7 42.67 -30.24 -23.07
CA ILE A 7 41.89 -29.96 -21.85
C ILE A 7 40.80 -31.05 -21.75
N PRO A 8 40.62 -31.71 -20.59
CA PRO A 8 39.61 -32.74 -20.45
C PRO A 8 38.22 -32.15 -20.72
N LYS A 9 37.46 -32.78 -21.62
CA LYS A 9 36.07 -32.43 -21.90
C LYS A 9 35.24 -32.66 -20.64
N PHE A 10 34.47 -31.65 -20.23
CA PHE A 10 33.62 -31.62 -19.03
C PHE A 10 32.45 -32.64 -19.03
N ASN A 11 32.49 -33.67 -19.88
CA ASN A 11 31.32 -34.48 -20.26
C ASN A 11 31.49 -36.00 -20.10
N ASP A 12 32.54 -36.51 -19.44
CA ASP A 12 32.76 -37.96 -19.29
C ASP A 12 32.55 -38.50 -17.86
N THR A 13 32.11 -37.65 -16.93
CA THR A 13 31.90 -38.06 -15.52
C THR A 13 30.55 -37.62 -14.95
N PHE A 14 29.71 -36.96 -15.76
CA PHE A 14 28.38 -36.54 -15.36
C PHE A 14 27.34 -37.61 -15.68
N ASP A 15 27.27 -38.64 -14.83
CA ASP A 15 26.29 -39.71 -14.93
C ASP A 15 24.91 -39.23 -14.46
N ILE A 16 24.06 -38.84 -15.41
CA ILE A 16 22.64 -38.47 -15.17
C ILE A 16 21.88 -39.57 -14.40
N SER A 17 22.21 -40.85 -14.63
CA SER A 17 21.65 -41.96 -13.86
C SER A 17 21.99 -41.93 -12.37
N LYS A 18 23.22 -41.52 -12.00
CA LYS A 18 23.62 -41.39 -10.60
C LYS A 18 22.91 -40.21 -9.93
N LEU A 19 22.75 -39.11 -10.67
CA LEU A 19 22.01 -37.94 -10.22
C LEU A 19 20.53 -38.30 -9.94
N MET A 20 19.88 -39.04 -10.85
CA MET A 20 18.51 -39.52 -10.68
C MET A 20 18.35 -40.41 -9.43
N HIS A 21 19.34 -41.27 -9.17
CA HIS A 21 19.36 -42.14 -7.99
C HIS A 21 19.48 -41.32 -6.69
N ILE A 22 20.35 -40.31 -6.67
CA ILE A 22 20.53 -39.39 -5.54
C ILE A 22 19.26 -38.57 -5.28
N ILE A 23 18.62 -38.03 -6.33
CA ILE A 23 17.36 -37.29 -6.21
C ILE A 23 16.28 -38.18 -5.59
N LYS A 24 16.09 -39.41 -6.11
CA LYS A 24 15.08 -40.36 -5.59
C LYS A 24 15.30 -40.72 -4.12
N LYS A 25 16.56 -40.80 -3.67
CA LYS A 25 16.90 -41.08 -2.28
C LYS A 25 16.62 -39.90 -1.34
N SER A 26 16.76 -38.67 -1.84
CA SER A 26 16.62 -37.43 -1.05
C SER A 26 15.29 -36.70 -1.24
N VAL A 27 14.30 -37.30 -1.93
CA VAL A 27 12.97 -36.71 -2.18
C VAL A 27 12.32 -36.15 -0.93
N VAL A 28 12.46 -36.85 0.20
CA VAL A 28 11.88 -36.43 1.49
C VAL A 28 12.39 -35.06 1.94
N TYR A 29 13.69 -34.79 1.78
CA TYR A 29 14.28 -33.49 2.14
C TYR A 29 13.80 -32.37 1.22
N TYR A 30 13.64 -32.64 -0.08
CA TYR A 30 13.11 -31.65 -1.02
C TYR A 30 11.64 -31.32 -0.73
N ILE A 31 10.83 -32.32 -0.41
CA ILE A 31 9.44 -32.11 0.01
C ILE A 31 9.40 -31.31 1.31
N LEU A 32 10.23 -31.67 2.30
CA LEU A 32 10.28 -30.97 3.58
C LEU A 32 10.65 -29.48 3.41
N ILE A 33 11.67 -29.17 2.60
CA ILE A 33 12.05 -27.79 2.28
C ILE A 33 10.91 -27.07 1.56
N GLY A 34 10.24 -27.73 0.62
CA GLY A 34 9.07 -27.19 -0.07
C GLY A 34 7.92 -26.87 0.89
N CYS A 35 7.60 -27.79 1.81
CA CYS A 35 6.58 -27.58 2.83
C CYS A 35 6.92 -26.44 3.78
N VAL A 36 8.18 -26.34 4.23
CA VAL A 36 8.64 -25.24 5.09
C VAL A 36 8.56 -23.91 4.35
N GLY A 37 9.00 -23.85 3.09
CA GLY A 37 8.87 -22.65 2.26
C GLY A 37 7.42 -22.22 2.07
N PHE A 38 6.54 -23.18 1.77
CA PHE A 38 5.10 -22.92 1.65
C PHE A 38 4.51 -22.39 2.96
N PHE A 39 4.85 -23.00 4.09
CA PHE A 39 4.40 -22.56 5.41
C PHE A 39 4.87 -21.13 5.73
N LEU A 40 6.13 -20.80 5.42
CA LEU A 40 6.68 -19.45 5.58
C LEU A 40 5.96 -18.44 4.70
N VAL A 41 5.67 -18.77 3.44
CA VAL A 41 4.91 -17.90 2.53
C VAL A 41 3.48 -17.69 3.04
N MET A 42 2.80 -18.75 3.48
CA MET A 42 1.47 -18.62 4.07
C MET A 42 1.47 -17.74 5.31
N MET A 43 2.49 -17.90 6.17
CA MET A 43 2.66 -17.10 7.37
C MET A 43 2.93 -15.63 7.01
N TYR A 44 3.82 -15.37 6.05
CA TYR A 44 4.11 -14.03 5.57
C TYR A 44 2.85 -13.34 5.03
N LEU A 45 2.12 -13.99 4.13
CA LEU A 45 0.91 -13.41 3.53
C LEU A 45 -0.20 -13.14 4.55
N ARG A 46 -0.25 -13.93 5.64
CA ARG A 46 -1.20 -13.74 6.75
C ARG A 46 -0.89 -12.50 7.59
N TYR A 47 0.38 -12.12 7.72
CA TYR A 47 0.83 -11.04 8.60
C TYR A 47 1.23 -9.75 7.87
N THR A 48 1.18 -9.74 6.54
CA THR A 48 1.44 -8.51 5.77
C THR A 48 0.26 -7.53 5.92
N PRO A 49 0.50 -6.28 6.36
CA PRO A 49 -0.53 -5.26 6.41
C PRO A 49 -1.02 -4.90 5.01
N LEU A 50 -2.30 -4.58 4.89
CA LEU A 50 -2.87 -4.04 3.65
C LEU A 50 -2.29 -2.64 3.41
N GLN A 51 -1.64 -2.46 2.27
CA GLN A 51 -1.23 -1.14 1.79
C GLN A 51 -2.28 -0.63 0.80
N TYR A 52 -2.82 0.56 1.05
CA TYR A 52 -3.81 1.20 0.20
C TYR A 52 -3.15 2.33 -0.61
N GLU A 53 -3.40 2.36 -1.92
CA GLU A 53 -2.96 3.40 -2.84
C GLU A 53 -4.16 3.93 -3.61
N SER A 54 -4.17 5.23 -3.89
CA SER A 54 -5.26 5.90 -4.61
C SER A 54 -4.71 6.78 -5.72
N ASP A 55 -5.09 6.48 -6.96
CA ASP A 55 -4.74 7.25 -8.15
C ASP A 55 -5.94 8.00 -8.70
N ALA A 56 -5.71 9.22 -9.19
CA ALA A 56 -6.73 10.04 -9.83
C ALA A 56 -6.18 10.64 -11.13
N ILE A 57 -6.97 10.54 -12.21
CA ILE A 57 -6.70 11.19 -13.50
C ILE A 57 -7.66 12.37 -13.65
N ILE A 58 -7.11 13.57 -13.72
CA ILE A 58 -7.88 14.82 -13.84
C ILE A 58 -7.77 15.30 -15.28
N GLN A 59 -8.91 15.37 -15.98
CA GLN A 59 -9.00 15.92 -17.33
C GLN A 59 -9.43 17.38 -17.28
N ILE A 60 -8.71 18.25 -17.98
CA ILE A 60 -9.02 19.67 -18.12
C ILE A 60 -9.55 19.89 -19.53
N ASN A 61 -10.82 20.30 -19.64
CA ASN A 61 -11.40 20.73 -20.90
C ASN A 61 -11.37 22.25 -20.96
N GLU A 62 -10.59 22.80 -21.89
CA GLU A 62 -10.69 24.21 -22.27
C GLU A 62 -11.95 24.38 -23.12
N GLU A 63 -13.13 24.41 -22.49
CA GLU A 63 -14.31 24.89 -23.20
C GLU A 63 -14.10 26.37 -23.52
N GLN A 64 -14.02 26.69 -24.81
CA GLN A 64 -14.14 28.05 -25.32
C GLN A 64 -15.54 28.56 -24.95
N ARG A 65 -15.70 29.07 -23.73
CA ARG A 65 -16.87 29.85 -23.33
C ARG A 65 -16.86 31.11 -24.19
N ASN A 66 -17.66 31.04 -25.26
CA ASN A 66 -18.05 32.07 -26.20
C ASN A 66 -17.69 33.51 -25.78
N ALA A 67 -16.98 34.17 -26.69
CA ALA A 67 -16.52 35.56 -26.86
C ALA A 67 -17.16 36.76 -26.10
N GLU A 68 -18.11 36.59 -25.17
CA GLU A 68 -18.71 37.69 -24.39
C GLU A 68 -18.07 37.89 -23.00
N LEU A 69 -17.26 36.93 -22.53
CA LEU A 69 -16.52 37.01 -21.25
C LEU A 69 -15.08 37.56 -21.37
N LEU A 70 -14.64 37.89 -22.60
CA LEU A 70 -13.28 38.33 -22.97
C LEU A 70 -12.73 39.55 -22.21
N LYS A 71 -13.53 40.22 -21.37
CA LYS A 71 -13.07 41.34 -20.53
C LYS A 71 -12.74 40.95 -19.09
N ILE A 72 -13.26 39.82 -18.58
CA ILE A 72 -12.98 39.35 -17.22
C ILE A 72 -11.73 38.45 -17.20
N GLU A 73 -11.41 37.81 -18.33
CA GLU A 73 -10.24 36.94 -18.53
C GLU A 73 -8.89 37.67 -18.42
N ASN A 74 -8.87 38.99 -18.64
CA ASN A 74 -7.65 39.78 -18.44
C ASN A 74 -7.29 40.02 -16.96
N ILE A 75 -8.22 39.78 -16.02
CA ILE A 75 -7.97 39.93 -14.58
C ILE A 75 -7.57 38.60 -13.94
N TYR A 76 -8.07 37.48 -14.48
CA TYR A 76 -7.68 36.13 -14.11
C TYR A 76 -6.94 35.51 -15.29
N GLY A 77 -5.66 35.87 -15.44
CA GLY A 77 -4.83 35.45 -16.55
C GLY A 77 -4.94 33.95 -16.85
N ASN A 78 -4.96 33.62 -18.15
CA ASN A 78 -4.99 32.28 -18.75
C ASN A 78 -4.66 31.18 -17.73
N VAL A 79 -5.68 30.40 -17.36
CA VAL A 79 -5.57 29.29 -16.42
C VAL A 79 -4.71 28.20 -17.06
N SER A 80 -3.40 28.39 -17.01
CA SER A 80 -2.44 27.42 -17.55
C SER A 80 -2.45 26.14 -16.72
N LEU A 81 -2.11 25.01 -17.34
CA LEU A 81 -1.95 23.71 -16.66
C LEU A 81 -1.06 23.81 -15.41
N SER A 82 -0.03 24.67 -15.48
CA SER A 82 0.88 24.96 -14.36
C SER A 82 0.15 25.63 -13.19
N ASN A 83 -0.73 26.59 -13.46
CA ASN A 83 -1.49 27.30 -12.42
C ASN A 83 -2.48 26.37 -11.72
N LEU A 84 -3.13 25.46 -12.45
CA LEU A 84 -4.04 24.46 -11.87
C LEU A 84 -3.31 23.43 -11.03
N THR A 85 -2.16 22.96 -11.50
CA THR A 85 -1.31 22.04 -10.73
C THR A 85 -0.84 22.68 -9.42
N GLU A 86 -0.45 23.95 -9.47
CA GLU A 86 -0.07 24.73 -8.28
C GLU A 86 -1.25 24.94 -7.33
N LEU A 87 -2.45 25.20 -7.87
CA LEU A 87 -3.68 25.34 -7.08
C LEU A 87 -4.06 24.04 -6.35
N ILE A 88 -4.02 22.89 -7.03
CA ILE A 88 -4.29 21.58 -6.42
C ILE A 88 -3.24 21.26 -5.35
N ARG A 89 -1.98 21.66 -5.56
CA ARG A 89 -0.91 21.48 -4.57
C ARG A 89 -0.94 22.52 -3.45
N SER A 90 -1.81 23.52 -3.53
CA SER A 90 -1.84 24.61 -2.57
C SER A 90 -2.24 24.12 -1.17
N ARG A 91 -1.71 24.80 -0.15
CA ARG A 91 -2.01 24.50 1.26
C ARG A 91 -3.49 24.64 1.58
N GLU A 92 -4.17 25.61 0.97
CA GLU A 92 -5.57 25.88 1.23
C GLU A 92 -6.48 24.80 0.61
N PHE A 93 -6.15 24.33 -0.61
CA PHE A 93 -6.84 23.20 -1.22
C PHE A 93 -6.67 21.94 -0.36
N LEU A 94 -5.42 21.59 -0.01
CA LEU A 94 -5.13 20.42 0.82
C LEU A 94 -5.83 20.49 2.19
N LYS A 95 -5.84 21.67 2.83
CA LYS A 95 -6.54 21.89 4.10
C LYS A 95 -8.03 21.60 3.98
N ARG A 96 -8.69 22.11 2.93
CA ARG A 96 -10.12 21.86 2.69
C ARG A 96 -10.40 20.39 2.44
N THR A 97 -9.59 19.73 1.62
CA THR A 97 -9.70 18.29 1.35
C THR A 97 -9.52 17.46 2.62
N LEU A 98 -8.53 17.77 3.47
CA LEU A 98 -8.30 17.08 4.74
C LEU A 98 -9.49 17.21 5.71
N VAL A 99 -10.12 18.40 5.75
CA VAL A 99 -11.33 18.65 6.55
C VAL A 99 -12.51 17.87 6.01
N GLU A 100 -12.73 17.87 4.69
CA GLU A 100 -13.84 17.16 4.04
C GLU A 100 -13.71 15.63 4.17
N LEU A 101 -12.49 15.09 4.07
CA LEU A 101 -12.23 13.66 4.29
C LEU A 101 -12.29 13.25 5.77
N ASN A 102 -12.34 14.21 6.70
CA ASN A 102 -12.37 13.93 8.14
C ASN A 102 -11.17 13.04 8.57
N LEU A 103 -9.97 13.43 8.16
CA LEU A 103 -8.73 12.68 8.50
C LEU A 103 -8.16 13.05 9.87
N TYR A 104 -8.91 13.77 10.71
CA TYR A 104 -8.46 14.16 12.05
C TYR A 104 -8.52 13.00 13.05
N THR A 105 -9.39 12.01 12.82
CA THR A 105 -9.49 10.80 13.63
C THR A 105 -9.20 9.57 12.78
N SER A 106 -8.10 8.86 13.08
CA SER A 106 -7.77 7.58 12.45
C SER A 106 -8.28 6.42 13.31
N TYR A 107 -9.06 5.53 12.70
CA TYR A 107 -9.62 4.35 13.38
C TYR A 107 -8.75 3.13 13.09
N TYR A 108 -8.31 2.44 14.13
CA TYR A 108 -7.52 1.22 14.01
C TYR A 108 -8.18 0.06 14.75
N LEU A 109 -8.24 -1.09 14.09
CA LEU A 109 -8.48 -2.37 14.73
C LEU A 109 -7.14 -2.93 15.18
N GLU A 110 -6.86 -2.85 16.48
CA GLU A 110 -5.65 -3.44 17.05
C GLU A 110 -5.86 -4.95 17.27
N GLY A 111 -5.35 -5.77 16.35
CA GLY A 111 -5.22 -7.21 16.56
C GLY A 111 -3.90 -7.56 17.26
N LYS A 112 -3.83 -8.76 17.84
CA LYS A 112 -2.63 -9.27 18.54
C LYS A 112 -1.35 -9.32 17.69
N PHE A 113 -1.50 -9.42 16.37
CA PHE A 113 -0.38 -9.56 15.42
C PHE A 113 -0.44 -8.58 14.25
N LEU A 114 -1.60 -7.96 13.99
CA LEU A 114 -1.79 -7.03 12.89
C LEU A 114 -2.74 -5.93 13.33
N THR A 115 -2.30 -4.69 13.17
CA THR A 115 -3.16 -3.51 13.31
C THR A 115 -3.66 -3.14 11.91
N SER A 116 -4.97 -3.14 11.71
CA SER A 116 -5.58 -2.73 10.45
C SER A 116 -6.25 -1.38 10.62
N GLU A 117 -6.04 -0.46 9.68
CA GLU A 117 -6.81 0.78 9.63
C GLU A 117 -8.25 0.49 9.16
N LEU A 118 -9.22 1.16 9.78
CA LEU A 118 -10.66 1.03 9.49
C LEU A 118 -11.20 2.30 8.83
N TYR A 119 -10.44 2.90 7.90
CA TYR A 119 -10.88 4.09 7.18
C TYR A 119 -12.19 3.81 6.40
N LYS A 120 -13.24 4.60 6.67
CA LYS A 120 -14.64 4.44 6.17
C LYS A 120 -15.39 3.15 6.56
N LYS A 121 -14.76 2.23 7.29
CA LYS A 121 -15.37 0.97 7.74
C LYS A 121 -15.51 0.90 9.26
N SER A 122 -15.27 2.01 9.97
CA SER A 122 -15.42 2.06 11.42
C SER A 122 -16.90 1.90 11.82
N PRO A 123 -17.22 1.04 12.80
CA PRO A 123 -18.59 0.88 13.29
C PRO A 123 -19.04 2.02 14.23
N PHE A 124 -18.17 2.99 14.50
CA PHE A 124 -18.43 4.14 15.35
C PHE A 124 -17.77 5.39 14.78
N PHE A 125 -18.30 6.55 15.16
CA PHE A 125 -17.82 7.87 14.79
C PHE A 125 -17.46 8.63 16.07
N VAL A 126 -16.21 9.07 16.18
CA VAL A 126 -15.73 9.91 17.28
C VAL A 126 -15.55 11.32 16.75
N GLU A 127 -16.37 12.24 17.26
CA GLU A 127 -16.23 13.66 17.05
C GLU A 127 -15.57 14.28 18.29
N VAL A 128 -14.50 15.05 18.07
CA VAL A 128 -13.75 15.70 19.14
C VAL A 128 -14.01 17.19 19.04
N GLU A 129 -14.83 17.74 19.94
CA GLU A 129 -15.18 19.17 19.95
C GLU A 129 -14.04 20.08 20.42
N ASN A 130 -13.10 19.55 21.22
CA ASN A 130 -12.01 20.33 21.81
C ASN A 130 -10.70 19.54 21.74
N PHE A 131 -9.81 19.94 20.82
CA PHE A 131 -8.46 19.36 20.66
C PHE A 131 -7.46 20.14 21.52
N PRO A 132 -7.11 19.69 22.73
CA PRO A 132 -5.95 20.22 23.43
C PRO A 132 -4.68 19.79 22.68
N SER A 133 -3.69 20.68 22.59
CA SER A 133 -2.47 20.45 21.80
C SER A 133 -1.63 19.24 22.27
N ASN A 134 -1.95 18.64 23.41
CA ASN A 134 -1.29 17.46 23.97
C ASN A 134 -1.94 16.13 23.57
N MET A 135 -3.06 16.12 22.84
CA MET A 135 -3.77 14.89 22.44
C MET A 135 -3.38 14.38 21.05
N TYR A 136 -2.52 15.10 20.31
CA TYR A 136 -2.02 14.62 19.03
C TYR A 136 -1.24 13.31 19.21
N ASN A 137 -1.53 12.32 18.36
CA ASN A 137 -0.86 11.02 18.32
C ASN A 137 -1.02 10.17 19.61
N THR A 138 -2.06 10.42 20.41
CA THR A 138 -2.38 9.56 21.56
C THR A 138 -3.34 8.45 21.16
N LYS A 139 -3.00 7.20 21.49
CA LYS A 139 -3.88 6.04 21.25
C LYS A 139 -4.98 5.98 22.32
N ILE A 140 -6.23 5.92 21.88
CA ILE A 140 -7.39 5.75 22.76
C ILE A 140 -8.00 4.38 22.47
N TYR A 141 -8.03 3.53 23.48
CA TYR A 141 -8.63 2.19 23.39
C TYR A 141 -10.09 2.25 23.79
N VAL A 142 -10.97 1.89 22.86
CA VAL A 142 -12.42 1.75 23.13
C VAL A 142 -12.71 0.26 23.27
N THR A 143 -13.28 -0.15 24.39
CA THR A 143 -13.77 -1.52 24.60
C THR A 143 -15.28 -1.44 24.77
N TYR A 144 -16.01 -2.27 24.05
CA TYR A 144 -17.45 -2.42 24.23
C TYR A 144 -17.68 -3.32 25.44
N ASP A 145 -18.41 -2.82 26.45
CA ASP A 145 -18.83 -3.61 27.61
C ASP A 145 -20.26 -4.08 27.38
N GLU A 146 -20.44 -5.38 27.09
CA GLU A 146 -21.74 -6.02 26.83
C GLU A 146 -22.70 -6.02 28.05
N LYS A 147 -22.31 -5.45 29.19
CA LYS A 147 -23.01 -5.62 30.46
C LYS A 147 -24.29 -4.80 30.66
N HIS A 148 -24.73 -3.97 29.71
CA HIS A 148 -25.85 -3.04 29.92
C HIS A 148 -26.95 -3.01 28.84
N ASP A 149 -27.00 -3.96 27.90
CA ASP A 149 -28.19 -4.10 27.04
C ASP A 149 -29.29 -4.89 27.77
N ILE A 150 -29.96 -4.19 28.68
CA ILE A 150 -31.30 -4.53 29.15
C ILE A 150 -32.33 -3.67 28.41
N ILE A 151 -33.10 -4.38 27.55
CA ILE A 151 -34.42 -4.06 26.98
C ILE A 151 -34.42 -3.26 25.68
#